data_AF-A0A523WK96-F1
#
_entry.id   AF-A0A523WK96-F1
#
_cell.length_a   1.000
_cell.length_b   1.000
_cell.length_c   1.000
_cell.angle_alpha   90.00
_cell.angle_beta   90.00
_cell.angle_gamma   90.00
#
_symmetry.space_group_name_H-M   'P 1'
#
loop_
_entity.id
_entity.type
_entity.pdbx_description
1 polymer ?
#
loop_
_entity_poly.entity_id
_entity_poly.type
_entity_poly.pdbx_seq_one_letter_code
_entity_poly.pdbx_strand_id
1 'polypeptide(L)'
;MRKRVLVISLAFLFLSAVSLRAASLVGASGSGSFVTGMGGPDEYGYYWIDSDSAGGPNYQWVDITTKPGAVEVTRWLGDDNNTGPYDIGFDFPYYWYTVDEVIIG
;
A
#
# COMPACT_ATOMS: atom_id res chain seq x y z
N MET A 1 35.99 -60.37 48.11
CA MET A 1 34.65 -60.10 47.55
C MET A 1 33.83 -59.30 48.55
N ARG A 2 33.50 -58.04 48.25
CA ARG A 2 32.30 -57.33 48.75
C ARG A 2 32.10 -56.06 47.92
N LYS A 3 31.27 -56.17 46.88
CA LYS A 3 30.91 -55.08 45.96
C LYS A 3 30.15 -54.01 46.76
N ARG A 4 30.73 -52.81 46.92
CA ARG A 4 30.03 -51.66 47.51
C ARG A 4 29.24 -50.99 46.39
N VAL A 5 27.92 -51.20 46.43
CA VAL A 5 26.95 -50.72 45.45
C VAL A 5 26.80 -49.19 45.61
N LEU A 6 26.98 -48.49 44.49
CA LEU A 6 26.70 -47.08 44.28
C LEU A 6 25.19 -46.87 44.28
N VAL A 7 24.66 -46.06 45.20
CA VAL A 7 23.26 -45.60 45.16
C VAL A 7 23.28 -44.13 44.76
N ILE A 8 22.98 -43.88 43.48
CA ILE A 8 22.75 -42.55 42.92
C ILE A 8 21.34 -42.14 43.36
N SER A 9 21.23 -41.16 44.26
CA SER A 9 19.94 -40.59 44.66
C SER A 9 19.38 -39.77 43.50
N LEU A 10 18.45 -40.39 42.77
CA LEU A 10 17.52 -39.77 41.85
C LEU A 10 16.33 -39.24 42.68
N ALA A 11 16.22 -37.93 42.88
CA ALA A 11 14.99 -37.33 43.40
C ALA A 11 14.84 -35.87 42.94
N PHE A 12 13.66 -35.60 42.37
CA PHE A 12 13.11 -34.30 41.95
C PHE A 12 13.46 -33.81 40.54
N LEU A 13 12.81 -34.47 39.56
CA LEU A 13 12.13 -33.76 38.48
C LEU A 13 11.32 -32.59 39.06
N PHE A 14 11.71 -31.34 38.77
CA PHE A 14 10.76 -30.24 38.69
C PHE A 14 10.36 -30.08 37.22
N LEU A 15 9.35 -30.85 36.86
CA LEU A 15 8.49 -30.56 35.73
C LEU A 15 7.49 -29.49 36.20
N SER A 16 7.55 -28.29 35.60
CA SER A 16 6.56 -27.19 35.56
C SER A 16 7.30 -25.85 35.74
N ALA A 17 7.16 -24.84 34.89
CA ALA A 17 6.04 -24.49 34.05
C ALA A 17 6.52 -23.99 32.68
N VAL A 18 5.96 -24.55 31.60
CA VAL A 18 5.82 -23.79 30.37
C VAL A 18 4.74 -22.76 30.68
N SER A 19 5.12 -21.50 30.90
CA SER A 19 4.16 -20.42 30.98
C SER A 19 3.49 -20.30 29.61
N LEU A 20 2.27 -20.83 29.51
CA LEU A 20 1.38 -20.50 28.40
C LEU A 20 0.95 -19.05 28.62
N ARG A 21 1.70 -18.11 28.04
CA ARG A 21 1.20 -16.75 27.85
C ARG A 21 0.01 -16.89 26.92
N ALA A 22 -1.19 -16.69 27.46
CA ALA A 22 -2.35 -16.45 26.64
C ALA A 22 -2.03 -15.23 25.78
N ALA A 23 -1.64 -15.46 24.53
CA ALA A 23 -1.77 -14.44 23.52
C ALA A 23 -3.27 -14.18 23.47
N SER A 24 -3.70 -13.01 23.95
CA SER A 24 -5.02 -12.52 23.62
C SER A 24 -5.14 -12.63 22.11
N LEU A 25 -5.99 -13.54 21.64
CA LEU A 25 -6.59 -13.41 20.32
C LEU A 25 -7.42 -12.14 20.42
N VAL A 26 -6.76 -10.99 20.24
CA VAL A 26 -7.42 -9.86 19.60
C VAL A 26 -7.96 -10.50 18.35
N GLY A 27 -9.29 -10.63 18.29
CA GLY A 27 -9.96 -11.08 17.11
C GLY A 27 -9.37 -10.24 15.99
N ALA A 28 -8.69 -10.91 15.06
CA ALA A 28 -8.49 -10.34 13.75
C ALA A 28 -9.90 -10.14 13.22
N SER A 29 -10.50 -9.00 13.55
CA SER A 29 -11.42 -8.35 12.65
C SER A 29 -10.59 -8.22 11.38
N GLY A 30 -10.76 -9.18 10.48
CA GLY A 30 -10.45 -9.01 9.08
C GLY A 30 -11.39 -7.95 8.51
N SER A 31 -11.36 -6.76 9.10
CA SER A 31 -11.47 -5.53 8.34
C SER A 31 -10.22 -5.59 7.50
N GLY A 32 -10.35 -5.99 6.23
CA GLY A 32 -9.37 -5.52 5.27
C GLY A 32 -9.36 -4.02 5.44
N SER A 33 -8.35 -3.48 6.12
CA SER A 33 -8.15 -2.04 6.18
C SER A 33 -7.87 -1.65 4.75
N PHE A 34 -8.92 -1.30 4.03
CA PHE A 34 -8.79 -0.52 2.84
C PHE A 34 -8.04 0.73 3.28
N VAL A 35 -6.86 0.95 2.72
CA VAL A 35 -6.19 2.23 2.87
C VAL A 35 -7.12 3.22 2.14
N THR A 36 -7.85 4.02 2.92
CA THR A 36 -8.77 5.04 2.42
C THR A 36 -8.16 6.40 2.71
N GLY A 37 -8.31 7.36 1.80
CA GLY A 37 -7.97 8.75 2.05
C GLY A 37 -6.53 9.14 1.73
N MET A 38 -5.54 8.28 1.99
CA MET A 38 -4.13 8.55 1.66
C MET A 38 -3.26 7.32 1.77
N GLY A 39 -2.12 7.29 1.08
CA GLY A 39 -1.14 6.22 1.19
C GLY A 39 0.25 6.60 0.67
N GLY A 40 1.23 5.77 1.02
CA GLY A 40 2.65 6.01 0.74
C GLY A 40 3.38 6.76 1.88
N PRO A 41 4.64 7.18 1.65
CA PRO A 41 5.40 6.95 0.43
C PRO A 41 5.70 5.45 0.23
N ASP A 42 5.69 5.01 -1.02
CA ASP A 42 6.24 3.71 -1.40
C ASP A 42 7.80 3.73 -1.35
N GLU A 43 8.44 2.63 -1.75
CA GLU A 43 9.91 2.51 -1.79
C GLU A 43 10.59 3.54 -2.72
N TYR A 44 9.82 4.20 -3.59
CA TYR A 44 10.29 5.19 -4.56
C TYR A 44 9.88 6.62 -4.19
N GLY A 45 9.22 6.81 -3.06
CA GLY A 45 8.82 8.12 -2.54
C GLY A 45 7.48 8.63 -3.05
N TYR A 46 6.73 7.86 -3.85
CA TYR A 46 5.41 8.28 -4.34
C TYR A 46 4.34 8.05 -3.29
N TYR A 47 3.46 9.03 -3.12
CA TYR A 47 2.33 9.00 -2.19
C TYR A 47 1.07 9.52 -2.90
N TRP A 48 -0.09 9.20 -2.33
CA TRP A 48 -1.38 9.67 -2.81
C TRP A 48 -2.24 10.16 -1.64
N ILE A 49 -3.16 11.07 -1.93
CA ILE A 49 -4.15 11.60 -0.98
C ILE A 49 -5.44 11.89 -1.74
N ASP A 50 -6.56 11.46 -1.18
CA ASP A 50 -7.88 11.68 -1.73
C ASP A 50 -8.30 13.13 -1.56
N SER A 51 -9.22 13.54 -2.42
CA SER A 51 -9.71 14.90 -2.48
C SER A 51 -10.37 15.40 -1.20
N ASP A 52 -11.05 14.48 -0.52
CA ASP A 52 -11.90 14.72 0.64
C ASP A 52 -11.16 14.44 1.96
N SER A 53 -9.89 14.07 1.88
CA SER A 53 -9.05 13.84 3.05
C SER A 53 -8.53 15.15 3.64
N ALA A 54 -8.34 15.15 4.96
CA ALA A 54 -7.72 16.28 5.65
C ALA A 54 -6.29 16.51 5.11
N GLY A 55 -6.02 17.71 4.59
CA GLY A 55 -4.75 18.03 3.92
C GLY A 55 -4.70 17.65 2.44
N GLY A 56 -5.80 17.15 1.87
CA GLY A 56 -5.97 16.96 0.43
C GLY A 56 -5.94 18.28 -0.35
N PRO A 57 -5.75 18.22 -1.67
CA PRO A 57 -5.67 19.42 -2.50
C PRO A 57 -7.01 20.17 -2.52
N ASN A 58 -6.96 21.50 -2.66
CA ASN A 58 -8.16 22.30 -2.90
C ASN A 58 -8.58 22.15 -4.36
N TYR A 59 -9.80 21.68 -4.61
CA TYR A 59 -10.32 21.50 -5.97
C TYR A 59 -10.89 22.82 -6.50
N GLN A 60 -10.48 23.17 -7.71
CA GLN A 60 -11.06 24.26 -8.48
C GLN A 60 -11.28 23.79 -9.91
N TRP A 61 -12.49 24.00 -10.42
CA TRP A 61 -12.76 23.83 -11.84
C TRP A 61 -12.10 24.97 -12.61
N VAL A 62 -11.14 24.62 -13.47
CA VAL A 62 -10.46 25.57 -14.35
C VAL A 62 -10.90 25.28 -15.77
N ASP A 63 -11.53 26.26 -16.41
CA ASP A 63 -11.82 26.19 -17.84
C ASP A 63 -10.51 26.36 -18.63
N ILE A 64 -10.19 25.35 -19.43
CA ILE A 64 -8.99 25.32 -20.27
C ILE A 64 -9.27 25.53 -21.76
N THR A 65 -10.53 25.70 -22.16
CA THR A 65 -10.94 25.80 -23.58
C THR A 65 -10.24 26.92 -24.35
N THR A 66 -9.81 27.97 -23.66
CA THR A 66 -9.08 29.12 -24.24
C THR A 66 -7.59 29.14 -23.91
N LYS A 67 -7.08 28.12 -23.22
CA LYS A 67 -5.67 28.08 -22.79
C LYS A 67 -4.76 27.71 -23.97
N PRO A 68 -3.60 28.38 -24.13
CA PRO A 68 -2.59 27.97 -25.09
C PRO A 68 -2.18 26.52 -24.86
N GLY A 69 -2.11 25.72 -25.92
CA GLY A 69 -1.73 24.31 -25.85
C GLY A 69 -2.84 23.36 -25.41
N ALA A 70 -4.06 23.85 -25.13
CA ALA A 70 -5.20 22.97 -24.92
C ALA A 70 -5.53 22.20 -26.21
N VAL A 71 -5.62 20.87 -26.10
CA VAL A 71 -5.96 19.98 -27.21
C VAL A 71 -7.37 19.45 -26.97
N GLU A 72 -8.27 19.71 -27.91
CA GLU A 72 -9.61 19.10 -27.89
C GLU A 72 -9.50 17.62 -28.28
N VAL A 73 -9.97 16.75 -27.40
CA VAL A 73 -10.02 15.30 -27.64
C VAL A 73 -11.22 15.01 -28.54
N THR A 74 -10.98 15.09 -29.85
CA THR A 74 -12.02 14.95 -30.89
C THR A 74 -12.26 13.51 -31.35
N ARG A 75 -11.42 12.56 -30.90
CA ARG A 75 -11.53 11.15 -31.26
C ARG A 75 -12.50 10.46 -30.31
N TRP A 76 -13.47 9.74 -30.86
CA TRP A 76 -14.57 8.99 -30.22
C TRP A 76 -14.35 8.58 -28.75
N LEU A 77 -14.56 9.53 -27.84
CA LEU A 77 -14.83 9.22 -26.44
C LEU A 77 -16.20 8.56 -26.40
N GLY A 78 -16.20 7.29 -25.99
CA GLY A 78 -17.38 6.47 -25.87
C GLY A 78 -17.41 5.83 -24.49
N ASP A 79 -18.51 5.17 -24.19
CA ASP A 79 -18.60 4.34 -23.00
C ASP A 79 -17.55 3.23 -23.05
N ASP A 80 -16.87 3.00 -21.93
CA ASP A 80 -15.82 1.99 -21.76
C ASP A 80 -14.74 1.96 -22.88
N ASN A 81 -14.37 3.12 -23.43
CA ASN A 81 -13.36 3.21 -24.49
C ASN A 81 -12.16 4.06 -24.10
N ASN A 82 -10.97 3.64 -24.55
CA ASN A 82 -9.74 4.39 -24.40
C ASN A 82 -9.33 5.04 -25.75
N THR A 83 -8.79 6.25 -25.68
CA THR A 83 -8.31 7.04 -26.81
C THR A 83 -6.91 7.61 -26.52
N GLY A 84 -6.14 7.87 -27.57
CA GLY A 84 -4.74 8.30 -27.48
C GLY A 84 -3.79 7.32 -28.17
N PRO A 85 -2.49 7.37 -27.84
CA PRO A 85 -1.85 8.26 -26.88
C PRO A 85 -1.92 9.74 -27.28
N TYR A 86 -1.97 10.62 -26.29
CA TYR A 86 -1.90 12.08 -26.44
C TYR A 86 -0.65 12.61 -25.76
N ASP A 87 0.12 13.44 -26.47
CA ASP A 87 1.28 14.14 -25.94
C ASP A 87 0.86 15.12 -24.83
N ILE A 88 1.51 15.06 -23.66
CA ILE A 88 1.24 15.93 -22.51
C ILE A 88 2.13 17.18 -22.46
N GLY A 89 3.13 17.27 -23.34
CA GLY A 89 4.02 18.43 -23.51
C GLY A 89 5.17 18.51 -22.51
N PHE A 90 5.40 17.48 -21.70
CA PHE A 90 6.49 17.41 -20.74
C PHE A 90 6.85 15.96 -20.39
N ASP A 91 8.09 15.77 -19.97
CA ASP A 91 8.58 14.50 -19.42
C ASP A 91 8.06 14.29 -17.99
N PHE A 92 7.26 13.25 -17.77
CA PHE A 92 6.79 12.83 -16.46
C PHE A 92 7.59 11.62 -15.95
N PRO A 93 8.33 11.76 -14.83
CA PRO A 93 9.01 10.63 -14.21
C PRO A 93 8.01 9.68 -13.55
N TYR A 94 7.99 8.43 -14.01
CA TYR A 94 7.20 7.35 -13.43
C TYR A 94 8.13 6.20 -13.03
N TYR A 95 8.53 6.21 -11.76
CA TYR A 95 9.54 5.30 -11.23
C TYR A 95 10.85 5.35 -12.04
N TRP A 96 11.19 4.28 -12.74
CA TRP A 96 12.41 4.11 -13.55
C TRP A 96 12.23 4.48 -15.02
N TYR A 97 11.03 4.92 -15.41
CA TYR A 97 10.74 5.34 -16.78
C TYR A 97 10.30 6.80 -16.80
N THR A 98 10.40 7.40 -17.98
CA THR A 98 9.81 8.71 -18.28
C THR A 98 8.69 8.47 -19.29
N VAL A 99 7.56 9.12 -19.07
CA VAL A 99 6.41 9.09 -19.97
C VAL A 99 6.06 10.52 -20.37
N ASP A 100 5.71 10.71 -21.63
CA ASP A 100 5.34 12.00 -22.24
C ASP A 100 3.98 11.91 -22.94
N GLU A 101 3.29 10.78 -22.79
CA GLU A 101 2.00 10.48 -23.40
C GLU A 101 0.97 9.98 -22.38
N VAL A 102 -0.31 10.27 -22.62
CA VAL A 102 -1.45 9.80 -21.81
C VAL A 102 -2.54 9.14 -22.66
N ILE A 103 -3.21 8.15 -22.08
CA ILE A 103 -4.42 7.52 -22.62
C ILE A 103 -5.63 8.03 -21.84
N ILE A 104 -6.71 8.37 -22.54
CA ILE A 104 -7.95 8.92 -21.96
C ILE A 104 -9.10 7.94 -22.23
N GLY A 105 -9.83 7.54 -21.19
CA GLY A 105 -11.05 6.73 -21.29
C GLY A 105 -11.92 6.80 -20.04
#